data_AF-A0A9D4AD08-F1
#
_entry.id   AF-A0A9D4AD08-F1
#
_cell.length_a   1.000
_cell.length_b   1.000
_cell.length_c   1.000
_cell.angle_alpha   90.00
_cell.angle_beta   90.00
_cell.angle_gamma   90.00
#
_symmetry.space_group_name_H-M   'P 1'
#
loop_
_entity.id
_entity.type
_entity.pdbx_description
1 polymer ?
#
loop_
_entity_poly.entity_id
_entity_poly.type
_entity_poly.pdbx_seq_one_letter_code
_entity_poly.pdbx_strand_id
1 'polypeptide(L)'
;GDILVPKSKKEWNEEDRRSIQLNCKAMHILFFALGPNKYSRVFFYSNAKEIWDKLEVTHEGTSQVKKSKVGILTLNYKTFKMKPEEDIKDIYDRFTIIINGLKSYRKIYPNEEVVMKMLRSLPESWEA
;
A
#
# COMPACT_ATOMS: atom_id res chain seq x y z
N GLY A 1 27.03 5.33 -14.60
CA GLY A 1 26.33 4.28 -13.83
C GLY A 1 26.71 2.98 -14.47
N ASP A 2 27.54 2.21 -13.79
CA ASP A 2 28.20 1.04 -14.40
C ASP A 2 27.16 -0.02 -14.74
N ILE A 3 27.17 -0.44 -16.01
CA ILE A 3 26.37 -1.53 -16.52
C ILE A 3 26.94 -2.79 -15.87
N LEU A 4 26.26 -3.33 -14.85
CA LEU A 4 26.61 -4.62 -14.25
C LEU A 4 26.42 -5.70 -15.32
N VAL A 5 27.50 -6.06 -16.00
CA VAL A 5 27.54 -7.20 -16.90
C VAL A 5 27.32 -8.46 -16.04
N PRO A 6 26.31 -9.29 -16.34
CA PRO A 6 26.07 -10.51 -15.58
C PRO A 6 27.29 -11.43 -15.62
N LYS A 7 27.82 -11.79 -14.44
CA LYS A 7 28.95 -12.71 -14.32
C LYS A 7 28.61 -14.07 -14.94
N SER A 8 29.55 -14.65 -15.67
CA SER A 8 29.39 -16.01 -16.19
C SER A 8 29.39 -17.03 -15.05
N LYS A 9 28.75 -18.19 -15.25
CA LYS A 9 28.66 -19.26 -14.23
C LYS A 9 30.02 -19.73 -13.71
N LYS A 10 31.08 -19.58 -14.50
CA LYS A 10 32.46 -19.94 -14.14
C LYS A 10 33.10 -18.96 -13.15
N GLU A 11 32.59 -17.74 -13.06
CA GLU A 11 33.12 -16.65 -12.22
C GLU A 11 32.33 -16.51 -10.90
N TRP A 12 31.35 -17.37 -10.65
CA TRP A 12 30.50 -17.29 -9.47
C TRP A 12 31.27 -17.70 -8.22
N ASN A 13 31.31 -16.79 -7.25
CA ASN A 13 31.76 -17.07 -5.91
C ASN A 13 30.62 -17.70 -5.08
N GLU A 14 30.89 -18.01 -3.81
CA GLU A 14 29.90 -18.65 -2.93
C GLU A 14 28.69 -17.76 -2.66
N GLU A 15 28.89 -16.44 -2.59
CA GLU A 15 27.80 -15.47 -2.40
C GLU A 15 26.87 -15.39 -3.62
N ASP A 16 27.44 -15.43 -4.84
CA ASP A 16 26.68 -15.47 -6.09
C ASP A 16 25.79 -16.73 -6.13
N ARG A 17 26.34 -17.90 -5.74
CA ARG A 17 25.58 -19.16 -5.66
C ARG A 17 24.47 -19.10 -4.62
N ARG A 18 24.77 -18.57 -3.43
CA ARG A 18 23.80 -18.39 -2.35
C ARG A 18 22.65 -17.48 -2.79
N SER A 19 22.96 -16.36 -3.41
CA SER A 19 21.98 -15.39 -3.92
C SER A 19 21.04 -16.02 -4.95
N ILE A 20 21.57 -16.83 -5.88
CA ILE A 20 20.75 -17.52 -6.87
C ILE A 20 19.84 -18.57 -6.22
N GLN A 21 20.35 -19.36 -5.27
CA GLN A 21 19.53 -20.32 -4.54
C GLN A 21 18.40 -19.64 -3.76
N LEU A 22 18.69 -18.51 -3.09
CA LEU A 22 17.68 -17.72 -2.40
C LEU A 22 16.64 -17.15 -3.36
N ASN A 23 17.07 -16.64 -4.52
CA ASN A 23 16.16 -16.16 -5.55
C ASN A 23 15.23 -17.28 -6.06
N CYS A 24 15.76 -18.47 -6.37
CA CYS A 24 14.94 -19.61 -6.78
C CYS A 24 13.93 -20.02 -5.71
N LYS A 25 14.35 -20.07 -4.43
CA LYS A 25 13.44 -20.36 -3.30
C LYS A 25 12.34 -19.31 -3.17
N ALA A 26 12.68 -18.02 -3.29
CA ALA A 26 11.72 -16.93 -3.23
C ALA A 26 10.72 -17.00 -4.40
N MET A 27 11.18 -17.24 -5.63
CA MET A 27 10.29 -17.44 -6.79
C MET A 27 9.32 -18.59 -6.55
N HIS A 28 9.82 -19.72 -6.04
CA HIS A 28 9.00 -20.88 -5.75
C HIS A 28 7.89 -20.57 -4.74
N ILE A 29 8.23 -19.91 -3.62
CA ILE A 29 7.25 -19.48 -2.61
C ILE A 29 6.21 -18.53 -3.23
N LEU A 30 6.65 -17.56 -4.03
CA LEU A 30 5.75 -16.62 -4.70
C LEU A 30 4.80 -17.33 -5.64
N PHE A 31 5.28 -18.24 -6.49
CA PHE A 31 4.42 -18.98 -7.41
C PHE A 31 3.42 -19.89 -6.69
N PHE A 32 3.84 -20.56 -5.61
CA PHE A 32 2.96 -21.40 -4.81
C PHE A 32 1.82 -20.63 -4.13
N ALA A 33 2.05 -19.36 -3.79
CA ALA A 33 1.03 -18.51 -3.20
C ALA A 33 -0.01 -17.97 -4.22
N LEU A 34 0.21 -18.17 -5.52
CA LEU A 34 -0.64 -17.60 -6.57
C LEU A 34 -1.59 -18.63 -7.17
N GLY A 35 -2.86 -18.24 -7.30
CA GLY A 35 -3.81 -18.97 -8.14
C GLY A 35 -3.44 -18.90 -9.63
N PRO A 36 -3.99 -19.79 -10.48
CA PRO A 36 -3.59 -19.96 -11.89
C PRO A 36 -3.58 -18.66 -12.70
N ASN A 37 -4.60 -17.81 -12.49
CA ASN A 37 -4.75 -16.54 -13.20
C ASN A 37 -3.69 -15.49 -12.85
N LYS A 38 -3.18 -15.50 -11.62
CA LYS A 38 -2.12 -14.57 -11.21
C LYS A 38 -0.75 -15.12 -11.59
N TYR A 39 -0.57 -16.43 -11.45
CA TYR A 39 0.64 -17.13 -11.88
C TYR A 39 0.95 -16.88 -13.37
N SER A 40 -0.05 -17.05 -14.26
CA SER A 40 0.12 -16.84 -15.70
C SER A 40 0.52 -15.40 -16.09
N ARG A 41 0.30 -14.42 -15.20
CA ARG A 41 0.70 -13.03 -15.40
C ARG A 41 2.13 -12.72 -14.97
N VAL A 42 2.76 -13.60 -14.20
CA VAL A 42 4.09 -13.36 -13.62
C VAL A 42 5.11 -14.48 -13.89
N PHE A 43 4.70 -15.60 -14.50
CA PHE A 43 5.60 -16.74 -14.72
C PHE A 43 6.79 -16.46 -15.64
N PHE A 44 6.69 -15.45 -16.51
CA PHE A 44 7.74 -15.09 -17.47
C PHE A 44 8.86 -14.21 -16.87
N TYR A 45 8.72 -13.74 -15.63
CA TYR A 45 9.75 -12.95 -14.97
C TYR A 45 10.90 -13.84 -14.46
N SER A 46 12.13 -13.35 -14.57
CA SER A 46 13.33 -14.19 -14.40
C SER A 46 13.87 -14.19 -12.96
N ASN A 47 13.36 -13.30 -12.10
CA ASN A 47 13.79 -13.23 -10.71
C ASN A 47 12.62 -12.88 -9.77
N ALA A 48 12.78 -13.24 -8.49
CA ALA A 48 11.76 -13.05 -7.46
C ALA A 48 11.41 -11.57 -7.26
N LYS A 49 12.37 -10.66 -7.44
CA LYS A 49 12.16 -9.23 -7.29
C LYS A 49 11.19 -8.70 -8.33
N GLU A 50 11.37 -9.04 -9.60
CA GLU A 50 10.45 -8.64 -10.68
C GLU A 50 9.02 -9.15 -10.45
N ILE A 51 8.90 -10.42 -10.02
CA ILE A 51 7.60 -11.01 -9.66
C ILE A 51 6.97 -10.23 -8.53
N TRP A 52 7.72 -9.98 -7.45
CA TRP A 52 7.25 -9.24 -6.29
C TRP A 52 6.82 -7.81 -6.65
N ASP A 53 7.67 -7.07 -7.36
CA ASP A 53 7.38 -5.70 -7.81
C ASP A 53 6.10 -5.66 -8.66
N LYS A 54 5.91 -6.66 -9.54
CA LYS A 54 4.69 -6.74 -10.36
C LYS A 54 3.45 -7.06 -9.52
N LEU A 55 3.55 -7.97 -8.55
CA LEU A 55 2.47 -8.29 -7.63
C LEU A 55 2.10 -7.07 -6.77
N GLU A 56 3.10 -6.35 -6.25
CA GLU A 56 2.90 -5.13 -5.48
C GLU A 56 2.15 -4.09 -6.30
N VAL A 57 2.59 -3.81 -7.53
CA VAL A 57 1.93 -2.84 -8.41
C VAL A 57 0.50 -3.30 -8.76
N THR A 58 0.28 -4.60 -8.99
CA THR A 58 -1.03 -5.13 -9.36
C THR A 58 -2.04 -5.06 -8.21
N HIS A 59 -1.58 -5.28 -6.97
CA HIS A 59 -2.47 -5.37 -5.81
C HIS A 59 -2.58 -4.07 -5.01
N GLU A 60 -1.48 -3.35 -4.84
CA GLU A 60 -1.46 -2.11 -4.06
C GLU A 60 -1.48 -0.84 -4.94
N GLY A 61 -1.25 -0.99 -6.25
CA GLY A 61 -1.08 0.10 -7.19
C GLY A 61 0.36 0.61 -7.25
N THR A 62 0.65 1.49 -8.21
CA THR A 62 1.97 2.12 -8.33
C THR A 62 2.23 3.08 -7.16
N SER A 63 3.49 3.39 -6.90
CA SER A 63 3.88 4.38 -5.89
C SER A 63 3.18 5.74 -6.09
N GLN A 64 2.97 6.15 -7.34
CA GLN A 64 2.22 7.36 -7.69
C GLN A 64 0.74 7.27 -7.29
N VAL A 65 0.08 6.14 -7.56
CA VAL A 65 -1.31 5.89 -7.14
C VAL A 65 -1.41 5.88 -5.62
N LYS A 66 -0.49 5.22 -4.91
CA LYS A 66 -0.44 5.23 -3.43
C LYS A 66 -0.31 6.66 -2.90
N LYS A 67 0.63 7.46 -3.43
CA LYS A 67 0.81 8.87 -3.05
C LYS A 67 -0.44 9.71 -3.31
N SER A 68 -1.08 9.53 -4.46
CA SER A 68 -2.32 10.23 -4.81
C SER A 68 -3.44 9.89 -3.82
N LYS A 69 -3.64 8.61 -3.50
CA LYS A 69 -4.64 8.16 -2.51
C LYS A 69 -4.41 8.77 -1.13
N VAL A 70 -3.16 8.78 -0.64
CA VAL A 70 -2.81 9.43 0.63
C VAL A 70 -3.09 10.93 0.59
N GLY A 71 -2.80 11.59 -0.53
CA GLY A 71 -3.10 13.01 -0.75
C GLY A 71 -4.61 13.30 -0.66
N ILE A 72 -5.42 12.53 -1.38
CA ILE A 72 -6.89 12.64 -1.37
C ILE A 72 -7.44 12.41 0.03
N LEU A 73 -7.02 11.33 0.71
CA LEU A 73 -7.47 11.03 2.07
C LEU A 73 -7.05 12.12 3.07
N THR A 74 -5.85 12.68 2.92
CA THR A 74 -5.37 13.78 3.76
C THR A 74 -6.21 15.05 3.52
N LEU A 75 -6.55 15.34 2.27
CA LEU A 75 -7.43 16.46 1.94
C LEU A 75 -8.81 16.26 2.55
N ASN A 76 -9.42 15.09 2.32
CA ASN A 76 -10.73 14.73 2.86
C ASN A 76 -10.77 14.81 4.38
N TYR A 77 -9.71 14.39 5.07
CA TYR A 77 -9.59 14.55 6.52
C TYR A 77 -9.54 16.02 6.91
N LYS A 78 -8.70 16.85 6.25
CA LYS A 78 -8.56 18.27 6.57
C LYS A 78 -9.85 19.06 6.33
N THR A 79 -10.53 18.81 5.23
CA THR A 79 -11.77 19.50 4.83
C THR A 79 -13.04 18.81 5.34
N PHE A 80 -12.89 17.78 6.18
CA PHE A 80 -14.02 17.02 6.71
C PHE A 80 -14.99 17.93 7.47
N LYS A 81 -16.27 17.86 7.11
CA LYS A 81 -17.41 18.51 7.78
C LYS A 81 -18.66 17.63 7.60
N MET A 82 -19.60 17.74 8.52
CA MET A 82 -20.94 17.16 8.42
C MET A 82 -21.66 17.74 7.22
N LYS A 83 -22.37 16.90 6.48
CA LYS A 83 -23.27 17.37 5.42
C LYS A 83 -24.69 17.57 5.99
N PRO A 84 -25.52 18.43 5.37
CA PRO A 84 -26.89 18.70 5.85
C PRO A 84 -27.79 17.46 5.97
N GLU A 85 -27.55 16.46 5.11
CA GLU A 85 -28.35 15.23 5.01
C GLU A 85 -27.83 14.07 5.88
N GLU A 86 -26.65 14.21 6.48
CA GLU A 86 -26.04 13.15 7.29
C GLU A 86 -26.61 13.18 8.72
N ASP A 87 -26.83 12.01 9.31
CA ASP A 87 -26.97 11.90 10.77
C ASP A 87 -25.60 11.70 11.45
N ILE A 88 -25.59 11.63 12.79
CA ILE A 88 -24.34 11.44 13.58
C ILE A 88 -23.64 10.11 13.25
N LYS A 89 -24.41 9.07 12.95
CA LYS A 89 -23.85 7.77 12.59
C LYS A 89 -23.21 7.82 11.20
N ASP A 90 -23.86 8.46 10.24
CA ASP A 90 -23.37 8.62 8.87
C ASP A 90 -22.03 9.37 8.83
N ILE A 91 -21.94 10.49 9.55
CA ILE A 91 -20.69 11.25 9.63
C ILE A 91 -19.60 10.43 10.32
N TYR A 92 -19.91 9.68 11.38
CA TYR A 92 -18.94 8.83 12.06
C TYR A 92 -18.41 7.72 11.15
N ASP A 93 -19.29 7.04 10.40
CA ASP A 93 -18.92 5.98 9.47
C ASP A 93 -18.02 6.54 8.35
N ARG A 94 -18.37 7.70 7.79
CA ARG A 94 -17.57 8.38 6.75
C ARG A 94 -16.20 8.82 7.28
N PHE A 95 -16.15 9.35 8.50
CA PHE A 95 -14.89 9.75 9.14
C PHE A 95 -13.99 8.54 9.40
N THR A 96 -14.58 7.45 9.89
CA THR A 96 -13.88 6.19 10.17
C THR A 96 -13.27 5.58 8.91
N ILE A 97 -13.97 5.63 7.77
CA ILE A 97 -13.43 5.21 6.47
C ILE A 97 -12.16 6.00 6.11
N ILE A 98 -12.18 7.33 6.32
CA ILE A 98 -11.02 8.20 6.03
C ILE A 98 -9.84 7.86 6.95
N ILE A 99 -10.08 7.76 8.26
CA ILE A 99 -9.05 7.43 9.25
C ILE A 99 -8.44 6.05 8.99
N ASN A 100 -9.27 5.04 8.72
CA ASN A 100 -8.79 3.69 8.43
C ASN A 100 -8.01 3.63 7.12
N GLY A 101 -8.44 4.38 6.10
CA GLY A 101 -7.67 4.55 4.86
C GLY A 101 -6.29 5.14 5.14
N LEU A 102 -6.20 6.21 5.93
CA LEU A 102 -4.93 6.83 6.31
C LEU A 102 -4.03 5.86 7.10
N LYS A 103 -4.60 5.12 8.06
CA LYS A 103 -3.90 4.09 8.84
C LYS A 103 -3.35 2.97 7.94
N SER A 104 -4.08 2.52 6.92
CA SER A 104 -3.59 1.49 5.97
C SER A 104 -2.34 1.95 5.19
N TYR A 105 -2.15 3.25 5.03
CA TYR A 105 -0.96 3.86 4.44
C TYR A 105 0.07 4.31 5.48
N ARG A 106 -0.01 3.77 6.71
CA ARG A 106 0.88 4.07 7.84
C ARG A 106 0.88 5.54 8.28
N LYS A 107 -0.17 6.29 7.94
CA LYS A 107 -0.37 7.67 8.40
C LYS A 107 -1.37 7.67 9.55
N ILE A 108 -0.86 7.70 10.77
CA ILE A 108 -1.65 7.55 11.99
C ILE A 108 -1.73 8.90 12.69
N TYR A 109 -2.94 9.33 13.02
CA TYR A 109 -3.21 10.50 13.84
C TYR A 109 -3.46 10.06 15.29
N PRO A 110 -2.99 10.79 16.31
CA PRO A 110 -3.34 10.53 17.70
C PRO A 110 -4.84 10.54 17.92
N ASN A 111 -5.35 9.67 18.81
CA ASN A 111 -6.80 9.58 19.06
C ASN A 111 -7.39 10.92 19.50
N GLU A 112 -6.66 11.71 20.28
CA GLU A 112 -7.08 13.04 20.72
C GLU A 112 -7.32 13.99 19.54
N GLU A 113 -6.41 14.02 18.57
CA GLU A 113 -6.57 14.83 17.35
C GLU A 113 -7.74 14.36 16.51
N VAL A 114 -7.93 13.05 16.41
CA VAL A 114 -9.04 12.43 15.65
C VAL A 114 -10.38 12.82 16.27
N VAL A 115 -10.50 12.73 17.60
CA VAL A 115 -11.72 13.12 18.33
C VAL A 115 -11.97 14.63 18.20
N MET A 116 -10.96 15.46 18.45
CA MET A 116 -11.09 16.92 18.28
C MET A 116 -11.50 17.29 16.84
N LYS A 117 -10.93 16.61 15.84
CA LYS A 117 -11.29 16.84 14.45
C LYS A 117 -12.75 16.46 14.17
N MET A 118 -13.21 15.34 14.69
CA MET A 118 -14.61 14.90 14.56
C MET A 118 -15.56 15.92 15.18
N LEU A 119 -15.28 16.38 16.40
CA LEU A 119 -16.11 17.37 17.10
C LEU A 119 -16.19 18.69 16.33
N ARG A 120 -15.04 19.20 15.83
CA ARG A 120 -14.98 20.43 14.99
C ARG A 120 -15.62 20.29 13.60
N SER A 121 -16.01 19.09 13.22
CA SER A 121 -16.67 18.82 11.94
C SER A 121 -18.19 18.78 12.06
N LEU A 122 -18.73 18.79 13.28
CA LEU A 122 -20.16 18.93 13.54
C LEU A 122 -20.63 20.38 13.29
N PRO A 123 -21.93 20.59 13.00
CA PRO A 123 -22.47 21.92 12.81
C PRO A 123 -22.57 22.70 14.14
N GLU A 124 -22.61 24.03 14.06
CA GLU A 124 -22.68 24.94 15.21
C GLU A 124 -23.85 24.66 16.15
N SER A 125 -24.92 24.03 15.68
CA SER A 125 -26.04 23.59 16.53
C SER A 125 -25.67 22.55 17.59
N TRP A 126 -24.48 21.97 17.50
CA TRP A 126 -23.90 21.04 18.47
C TRP A 126 -22.73 21.64 19.26
N GLU A 127 -22.40 22.91 19.03
CA GLU A 127 -21.48 23.65 19.90
C GLU A 127 -22.25 24.00 21.18
N ALA A 128 -21.83 23.41 22.31
CA ALA A 128 -22.42 23.63 23.63
C ALA A 128 -22.02 24.97 24.25
#